data_AF-A0A2K8P3H2-F1
#
_entry.id   AF-A0A2K8P3H2-F1
#
_cell.length_a   1.000
_cell.length_b   1.000
_cell.length_c   1.000
_cell.angle_alpha   90.00
_cell.angle_beta   90.00
_cell.angle_gamma   90.00
#
_symmetry.space_group_name_H-M   'P 1'
#
loop_
_entity.id
_entity.type
_entity.pdbx_description
1 polymer ?
#
loop_
_entity_poly.entity_id
_entity_poly.type
_entity_poly.pdbx_seq_one_letter_code
_entity_poly.pdbx_strand_id
1 'polypeptide(L)'
;MANIKGNKSIILSTQEKEIIVKEHFEKEMTFSQFSKKYNVSYSAIRKWCLDYEIYGLSALESQTGKMNVKQKGKAKPSSRSLDPKDREIAMLKKQLKQANMERDIWKKFDELMRESQKKK
;
A
#
# COMPACT_ATOMS: atom_id res chain seq x y z
N MET A 1 -18.54 0.79 -10.20
CA MET A 1 -19.21 0.44 -11.48
C MET A 1 -18.41 -0.65 -12.16
N ALA A 2 -19.04 -1.79 -12.41
CA ALA A 2 -18.43 -2.93 -13.09
C ALA A 2 -18.23 -2.63 -14.58
N ASN A 3 -17.17 -3.19 -15.16
CA ASN A 3 -16.82 -3.02 -16.57
C ASN A 3 -17.83 -3.79 -17.45
N ILE A 4 -18.77 -3.07 -18.07
CA ILE A 4 -19.95 -3.62 -18.77
C ILE A 4 -19.60 -4.41 -20.04
N LYS A 5 -18.37 -4.29 -20.55
CA LYS A 5 -17.86 -5.14 -21.62
C LYS A 5 -16.68 -5.93 -21.09
N GLY A 6 -16.75 -7.26 -21.15
CA GLY A 6 -15.67 -8.20 -20.84
C GLY A 6 -14.52 -8.10 -21.84
N ASN A 7 -13.95 -6.90 -21.99
CA ASN A 7 -12.84 -6.62 -22.87
C ASN A 7 -11.58 -7.19 -22.22
N LYS A 8 -10.89 -8.07 -22.94
CA LYS A 8 -9.57 -8.58 -22.58
C LYS A 8 -8.71 -7.40 -22.15
N SER A 9 -8.10 -7.49 -20.98
CA SER A 9 -7.20 -6.46 -20.45
C SER A 9 -6.11 -6.18 -21.48
N ILE A 10 -6.20 -5.07 -22.21
CA ILE A 10 -5.13 -4.67 -23.11
C ILE A 10 -3.96 -4.28 -22.21
N ILE A 11 -2.84 -4.99 -22.37
CA ILE A 11 -1.60 -4.69 -21.66
C ILE A 11 -0.96 -3.52 -22.41
N LEU A 12 -1.18 -2.29 -21.93
CA LEU A 12 -0.50 -1.13 -22.46
C LEU A 12 0.97 -1.15 -22.05
N SER A 13 1.83 -0.75 -22.99
CA SER A 13 3.25 -0.51 -22.75
C SER A 13 3.45 0.67 -21.78
N THR A 14 4.63 0.75 -21.16
CA THR A 14 4.97 1.86 -20.24
C THR A 14 4.86 3.22 -20.93
N GLN A 15 5.25 3.29 -22.21
CA GLN A 15 5.21 4.51 -23.03
C GLN A 15 3.78 5.01 -23.23
N GLU A 16 2.85 4.10 -23.56
CA GLU A 16 1.45 4.49 -23.75
C GLU A 16 0.80 4.97 -22.45
N LYS A 17 1.15 4.36 -21.31
CA LYS A 17 0.69 4.83 -20.01
C LYS A 17 1.22 6.22 -19.69
N GLU A 18 2.48 6.49 -20.00
CA GLU A 18 3.10 7.80 -19.79
C GLU A 18 2.39 8.88 -20.61
N ILE A 19 2.05 8.61 -21.86
CA ILE A 19 1.27 9.51 -22.71
C ILE A 19 -0.09 9.81 -22.06
N ILE A 20 -0.82 8.78 -21.61
CA ILE A 20 -2.13 8.96 -20.97
C ILE A 20 -2.03 9.84 -19.72
N VAL A 21 -1.05 9.58 -18.87
CA VAL A 21 -0.87 10.32 -17.62
C VAL A 21 -0.46 11.76 -17.90
N LYS A 22 0.49 12.00 -18.82
CA LYS A 22 0.88 13.35 -19.24
C LYS A 22 -0.29 14.12 -19.86
N GLU A 23 -1.04 13.49 -20.76
CA GLU A 23 -2.24 14.09 -21.36
C GLU A 23 -3.31 14.41 -20.31
N HIS A 24 -3.42 13.64 -19.22
CA HIS A 24 -4.34 13.95 -18.13
C HIS A 24 -3.94 15.23 -17.39
N PHE A 25 -2.65 15.40 -17.10
CA PHE A 25 -2.14 16.59 -16.42
C PHE A 25 -2.07 17.83 -17.34
N GLU A 26 -1.90 17.66 -18.65
CA GLU A 26 -1.78 18.77 -19.62
C GLU A 26 -3.13 19.21 -20.20
N LYS A 27 -4.01 18.26 -20.56
CA LYS A 27 -5.25 18.53 -21.33
C LYS A 27 -6.53 18.45 -20.49
N GLU A 28 -6.41 18.23 -19.17
CA GLU A 28 -7.54 18.01 -18.23
C GLU A 28 -8.58 16.98 -18.71
N MET A 29 -8.17 16.02 -19.54
CA MET A 29 -9.08 15.01 -20.06
C MET A 29 -9.52 14.07 -18.93
N THR A 30 -10.80 13.74 -18.89
CA THR A 30 -11.36 12.91 -17.83
C THR A 30 -11.03 11.43 -18.06
N PHE A 31 -10.87 10.65 -16.98
CA PHE A 31 -10.55 9.22 -17.06
C PHE A 31 -11.58 8.41 -17.88
N SER A 32 -12.83 8.87 -17.97
CA SER A 32 -13.88 8.24 -18.79
C SER A 32 -13.58 8.37 -20.29
N GLN A 33 -13.02 9.49 -20.73
CA GLN A 33 -12.62 9.71 -22.11
C GLN A 33 -11.44 8.81 -22.48
N PHE A 34 -10.42 8.72 -21.62
CA PHE A 34 -9.30 7.78 -21.79
C PHE A 34 -9.75 6.32 -21.80
N SER A 35 -10.72 5.97 -20.95
CA SER A 35 -11.28 4.62 -20.91
C SER A 35 -11.90 4.22 -22.24
N LYS A 36 -12.61 5.13 -22.91
CA LYS A 36 -13.19 4.89 -24.24
C LYS A 36 -12.12 4.87 -25.34
N LYS A 37 -11.18 5.82 -25.32
CA LYS A 37 -10.14 5.99 -26.36
C LYS A 37 -9.17 4.81 -26.40
N TYR A 38 -8.68 4.38 -25.24
CA TYR A 38 -7.68 3.32 -25.12
C TYR A 38 -8.27 1.96 -24.72
N ASN A 39 -9.60 1.89 -24.55
CA ASN A 39 -10.30 0.69 -24.07
C ASN A 39 -9.74 0.13 -22.75
N VAL A 40 -9.29 1.03 -21.87
CA VAL A 40 -8.71 0.70 -20.56
C VAL A 40 -9.76 0.90 -19.47
N SER A 41 -9.72 0.09 -18.41
CA SER A 41 -10.58 0.32 -17.25
C SER A 41 -10.31 1.69 -16.62
N TYR A 42 -11.38 2.43 -16.31
CA TYR A 42 -11.32 3.65 -15.49
C TYR A 42 -10.43 3.48 -14.25
N SER A 43 -10.59 2.33 -13.56
CA SER A 43 -9.84 2.04 -12.34
C SER A 43 -8.33 1.92 -12.57
N ALA A 44 -7.91 1.40 -13.72
CA ALA A 44 -6.51 1.28 -14.08
C ALA A 44 -5.89 2.65 -14.42
N ILE A 45 -6.61 3.49 -15.17
CA ILE A 45 -6.16 4.85 -15.49
C ILE A 45 -6.00 5.69 -14.22
N ARG A 46 -7.00 5.64 -13.32
CA ARG A 46 -6.94 6.33 -12.02
C ARG A 46 -5.73 5.85 -11.21
N LYS A 47 -5.50 4.53 -11.18
CA LYS A 47 -4.35 3.95 -10.47
C LYS A 47 -3.03 4.48 -11.03
N TRP A 48 -2.86 4.51 -12.35
CA TRP A 48 -1.63 5.03 -12.99
C TRP A 48 -1.39 6.50 -12.66
N CYS A 49 -2.42 7.33 -12.63
CA CYS A 49 -2.28 8.75 -12.29
C CYS A 49 -1.83 8.94 -10.83
N LEU A 50 -2.43 8.21 -9.89
CA LEU A 50 -2.05 8.26 -8.47
C LEU A 50 -0.64 7.70 -8.23
N ASP A 51 -0.33 6.56 -8.83
CA ASP A 51 0.99 5.94 -8.68
C ASP A 51 2.08 6.85 -9.29
N TYR A 52 1.77 7.56 -10.39
CA TYR A 52 2.67 8.54 -10.99
C TYR A 52 2.90 9.78 -10.11
N GLU A 53 1.87 10.25 -9.41
CA GLU A 53 2.01 11.39 -8.48
C GLU A 53 2.96 11.05 -7.31
N ILE A 54 2.93 9.80 -6.84
CA ILE A 54 3.74 9.35 -5.69
C ILE A 54 5.15 8.91 -6.11
N TYR A 55 5.26 8.13 -7.19
CA TYR A 55 6.51 7.43 -7.58
C TYR A 55 7.05 7.86 -8.95
N GLY A 56 6.40 8.80 -9.63
CA GLY A 56 6.79 9.27 -10.96
C GLY A 56 6.71 8.19 -12.04
N LEU A 57 7.60 8.27 -13.04
CA LEU A 57 7.63 7.36 -14.18
C LEU A 57 7.85 5.88 -13.79
N SER A 58 8.57 5.64 -12.69
CA SER A 58 8.86 4.28 -12.22
C SER A 58 7.60 3.49 -11.85
N ALA A 59 6.50 4.17 -11.53
CA ALA A 59 5.23 3.55 -11.17
C ALA A 59 4.47 2.95 -12.38
N LEU A 60 4.76 3.43 -13.59
CA LEU A 60 4.07 3.00 -14.81
C LEU A 60 4.66 1.72 -15.40
N GLU A 61 5.86 1.35 -14.96
CA GLU A 61 6.51 0.11 -15.36
C GLU A 61 5.67 -1.10 -15.00
N SER A 62 5.43 -1.96 -15.99
CA SER A 62 4.69 -3.21 -15.76
C SER A 62 5.51 -4.15 -14.88
N GLN A 63 5.04 -4.35 -13.64
CA GLN A 63 5.50 -5.46 -12.79
C GLN A 63 4.80 -6.79 -13.11
N THR A 64 3.83 -6.78 -14.03
CA THR A 64 3.10 -8.00 -14.43
C THR A 64 4.08 -9.03 -15.01
N GLY A 65 4.09 -10.23 -14.42
CA GLY A 65 5.00 -11.32 -14.79
C GLY A 65 6.35 -11.30 -14.07
N LYS A 66 6.73 -10.18 -13.44
CA LYS A 66 7.92 -10.09 -12.58
C LYS A 66 7.52 -10.27 -11.12
N MET A 67 7.04 -11.45 -10.75
CA MET A 67 7.07 -11.81 -9.34
C MET A 67 8.54 -11.82 -8.91
N ASN A 68 8.94 -10.79 -8.16
CA ASN A 68 10.23 -10.81 -7.48
C ASN A 68 10.29 -12.12 -6.69
N VAL A 69 11.21 -13.02 -7.04
CA VAL A 69 11.41 -14.29 -6.32
C VAL A 69 11.62 -14.02 -4.82
N LYS A 70 12.16 -12.84 -4.46
CA LYS A 70 12.30 -12.33 -3.09
C LYS A 70 10.98 -11.94 -2.38
N GLN A 71 9.89 -11.67 -3.11
CA GLN A 71 8.57 -11.38 -2.53
C GLN A 71 7.74 -12.64 -2.26
N LYS A 72 8.10 -13.81 -2.80
CA LYS A 72 7.46 -15.09 -2.46
C LYS A 72 7.49 -15.41 -0.96
N GLY A 73 8.49 -14.89 -0.23
CA GLY A 73 8.63 -15.08 1.21
C GLY A 73 8.04 -13.97 2.10
N LYS A 74 7.42 -12.91 1.53
CA LYS A 74 6.92 -11.75 2.29
C LYS A 74 5.41 -11.54 2.22
N ALA A 75 4.66 -12.42 1.56
CA ALA A 75 3.23 -12.48 1.81
C ALA A 75 3.07 -12.92 3.27
N LYS A 76 2.61 -12.00 4.15
CA LYS A 76 2.28 -12.36 5.53
C LYS A 76 1.26 -13.50 5.43
N PRO A 77 1.57 -14.70 5.93
CA PRO A 77 0.59 -15.78 5.95
C PRO A 77 -0.66 -15.25 6.65
N SER A 78 -1.82 -15.54 6.07
CA SER A 78 -3.10 -15.29 6.71
C SER A 78 -3.05 -15.92 8.11
N SER A 79 -3.56 -15.26 9.14
CA SER A 79 -3.52 -15.78 10.52
C SER A 79 -4.11 -17.20 10.62
N ARG A 80 -4.99 -17.56 9.67
CA ARG A 80 -5.61 -18.89 9.51
C ARG A 80 -4.65 -19.99 9.02
N SER A 81 -3.55 -19.65 8.35
CA SER A 81 -2.61 -20.61 7.73
C SER A 81 -1.28 -20.76 8.48
N LEU A 82 -1.09 -20.07 9.60
CA LEU A 82 0.09 -20.24 10.46
C LEU A 82 0.01 -21.55 11.23
N ASP A 83 1.15 -22.24 11.36
CA ASP A 83 1.35 -23.36 12.28
C ASP A 83 1.01 -22.91 13.72
N PRO A 84 0.45 -23.80 14.58
CA PRO A 84 0.09 -23.44 15.95
C PRO A 84 1.20 -22.72 16.72
N LYS A 85 2.47 -23.13 16.54
CA LYS A 85 3.63 -22.54 17.23
C LYS A 85 3.89 -21.11 16.79
N ASP A 86 3.74 -20.82 15.50
CA ASP A 86 3.96 -19.47 14.98
C ASP A 86 2.88 -18.48 15.45
N ARG A 87 1.65 -18.96 15.65
CA ARG A 87 0.57 -18.16 16.23
C ARG A 87 0.87 -17.81 17.68
N GLU A 88 1.33 -18.79 18.44
CA GLU A 88 1.73 -18.60 19.83
C GLU A 88 2.87 -17.59 19.95
N ILE A 89 3.91 -17.74 19.13
CA ILE A 89 5.03 -16.78 19.07
C ILE A 89 4.53 -15.37 18.73
N ALA A 90 3.59 -15.24 17.78
CA ALA A 90 3.03 -13.94 17.41
C ALA A 90 2.21 -13.32 18.56
N MET A 91 1.41 -14.11 19.27
CA MET A 91 0.65 -13.66 20.43
C MET A 91 1.56 -13.24 21.58
N LEU A 92 2.57 -14.06 21.91
CA LEU A 92 3.55 -13.76 22.94
C LEU A 92 4.33 -12.48 22.63
N LYS A 93 4.76 -12.28 21.36
CA LYS A 93 5.42 -11.04 20.94
C LYS A 93 4.52 -9.81 21.12
N LYS A 94 3.22 -9.93 20.83
CA LYS A 94 2.26 -8.84 21.03
C LYS A 94 2.11 -8.51 22.53
N GLN A 95 1.96 -9.52 23.37
CA GLN A 95 1.86 -9.37 24.82
C GLN A 95 3.13 -8.73 25.41
N LEU A 96 4.31 -9.21 25.02
CA LEU A 96 5.59 -8.64 25.45
C LEU A 96 5.70 -7.17 25.05
N LYS A 97 5.30 -6.83 23.82
CA LYS A 97 5.30 -5.44 23.36
C LYS A 97 4.38 -4.57 24.21
N GLN A 98 3.19 -5.07 24.56
CA GLN A 98 2.24 -4.37 25.42
C GLN A 98 2.81 -4.16 26.84
N ALA A 99 3.33 -5.21 27.48
CA ALA A 99 3.90 -5.12 28.82
C ALA A 99 5.07 -4.13 28.88
N ASN A 100 5.93 -4.12 27.84
CA ASN A 100 7.01 -3.15 27.76
C ASN A 100 6.50 -1.71 27.67
N MET A 101 5.45 -1.46 26.86
CA MET A 101 4.84 -0.12 26.79
C MET A 101 4.23 0.29 28.13
N GLU A 102 3.50 -0.61 28.80
CA GLU A 102 2.93 -0.33 30.12
C GLU A 102 4.01 0.06 31.12
N ARG A 103 5.12 -0.69 31.16
CA ARG A 103 6.27 -0.37 32.01
C ARG A 103 6.88 1.00 31.70
N ASP A 104 7.03 1.32 30.42
CA ASP A 104 7.63 2.59 30.01
C ASP A 104 6.70 3.78 30.32
N ILE A 105 5.38 3.59 30.19
CA ILE A 105 4.36 4.55 30.65
C ILE A 105 4.46 4.76 32.16
N TRP A 106 4.56 3.67 32.95
CA TRP A 106 4.69 3.75 34.40
C TRP A 106 5.96 4.48 34.84
N LYS A 107 7.09 4.25 34.16
CA LYS A 107 8.34 4.98 34.45
C LYS A 107 8.19 6.48 34.21
N LYS A 108 7.59 6.85 33.07
CA LYS A 108 7.35 8.26 32.73
C LYS A 108 6.39 8.91 33.73
N PHE A 109 5.39 8.17 34.21
CA PHE A 109 4.49 8.65 35.25
C PHE A 109 5.22 8.89 36.58
N ASP A 110 6.04 7.94 37.06
CA ASP A 110 6.82 8.09 38.30
C ASP A 110 7.79 9.29 38.23
N GLU A 111 8.44 9.48 37.09
CA GLU A 111 9.33 10.63 36.85
C GLU A 111 8.60 11.96 36.99
N LEU A 112 7.43 12.11 36.35
CA LEU A 112 6.59 13.32 36.46
C LEU A 112 6.12 13.56 37.90
N MET A 113 5.74 12.51 38.62
CA MET A 113 5.36 12.62 40.02
C MET A 113 6.52 13.11 40.89
N ARG A 114 7.73 12.58 40.68
CA ARG A 114 8.95 13.03 41.39
C ARG A 114 9.31 14.48 41.09
N GLU A 115 9.19 14.91 39.84
CA GLU A 115 9.43 16.31 39.45
C GLU A 115 8.41 17.28 40.08
N SER A 116 7.14 16.86 40.18
CA SER A 116 6.10 17.67 40.83
C SER A 116 6.34 17.87 42.33
N GLN A 117 6.93 16.86 43.00
CA GLN A 117 7.27 16.92 44.42
C GLN A 117 8.54 17.75 44.67
N LYS A 118 9.49 17.78 43.73
CA LYS A 118 10.69 18.61 43.80
C LYS A 118 10.47 20.10 43.54
N LYS A 119 9.35 20.47 42.90
CA LYS A 119 8.99 21.87 42.57
C LYS A 119 8.13 22.56 43.66
N LYS A 120 7.81 21.86 44.75
CA LYS A 120 7.25 22.43 45.99
C LYS A 120 8.37 22.71 46.98
#